data_AF-A0A172QFG9-F1
#
_entry.id   AF-A0A172QFG9-F1
#
_cell.length_a   1.000
_cell.length_b   1.000
_cell.length_c   1.000
_cell.angle_alpha   90.00
_cell.angle_beta   90.00
_cell.angle_gamma   90.00
#
_symmetry.space_group_name_H-M   'P 1'
#
loop_
_entity.id
_entity.type
_entity.pdbx_description
1 polymer ?
#
loop_
_entity_poly.entity_id
_entity_poly.type
_entity_poly.pdbx_seq_one_letter_code
_entity_poly.pdbx_strand_id
1 'polypeptide(L)'
;KWHQDYGQVNNVPARMQYEKITAHSMEQLKVKFGSDFEKTGNSLDIDFNSVHSGEKQIQIVNFKQIYYTVSVDAVKNPGDVFQDTVTVEDLKQRGISAERPLVYISSVAYGRQVYLKLETTSKSDEVEAAFEALIKGVKVAPQTEWKQILDNTEVKAVILGGDPSSGARVVTGKVDMVEDLIQEGSRFTADHPGLPISYTTSFLRDNVVATFQNSTDYVETKVTAYRNGDLLLDHS
;
A
#
# COMPACT_ATOMS: atom_id res chain seq x y z
N LYS A 1 -25.58 0.98 -15.23
CA LYS A 1 -25.91 2.41 -15.45
C LYS A 1 -24.70 3.22 -15.91
N TRP A 2 -23.71 3.57 -15.06
CA TRP A 2 -22.60 4.43 -15.49
C TRP A 2 -21.84 3.92 -16.73
N HIS A 3 -21.45 2.63 -16.78
CA HIS A 3 -20.77 2.09 -17.96
C HIS A 3 -21.62 2.12 -19.24
N GLN A 4 -22.93 1.92 -19.12
CA GLN A 4 -23.88 1.94 -20.25
C GLN A 4 -24.07 3.36 -20.78
N ASP A 5 -24.24 4.32 -19.87
CA ASP A 5 -24.62 5.69 -20.21
C ASP A 5 -23.39 6.56 -20.56
N TYR A 6 -22.24 6.31 -19.93
CA TYR A 6 -21.08 7.20 -19.95
C TYR A 6 -19.74 6.52 -20.25
N GLY A 7 -19.63 5.19 -20.08
CA GLY A 7 -18.35 4.47 -20.15
C GLY A 7 -17.71 4.40 -21.53
N GLN A 8 -18.48 4.58 -22.61
CA GLN A 8 -17.98 4.51 -24.00
C GLN A 8 -17.18 5.75 -24.41
N VAL A 9 -17.46 6.91 -23.79
CA VAL A 9 -16.82 8.19 -24.14
C VAL A 9 -15.94 8.74 -23.02
N ASN A 10 -16.16 8.30 -21.78
CA ASN A 10 -15.39 8.76 -20.63
C ASN A 10 -14.33 7.74 -20.26
N ASN A 11 -13.07 8.18 -20.34
CA ASN A 11 -11.96 7.47 -19.73
C ASN A 11 -11.75 7.99 -18.30
N VAL A 12 -11.97 7.15 -17.30
CA VAL A 12 -11.72 7.50 -15.90
C VAL A 12 -10.38 6.91 -15.47
N PRO A 13 -9.32 7.74 -15.38
CA PRO A 13 -8.04 7.29 -14.84
C PRO A 13 -8.16 7.04 -13.33
N ALA A 14 -7.45 6.04 -12.84
CA ALA A 14 -7.34 5.78 -11.41
C ALA A 14 -6.62 6.93 -10.72
N ARG A 15 -7.17 7.41 -9.61
CA ARG A 15 -6.43 8.26 -8.67
C ARG A 15 -5.43 7.38 -7.93
N MET A 16 -4.16 7.52 -8.30
CA MET A 16 -3.07 6.81 -7.66
C MET A 16 -2.72 7.44 -6.31
N GLN A 17 -2.61 6.60 -5.29
CA GLN A 17 -1.95 6.92 -4.02
C GLN A 17 -0.92 5.84 -3.76
N TYR A 18 0.23 6.20 -3.19
CA TYR A 18 1.17 5.21 -2.71
C TYR A 18 1.76 5.59 -1.36
N GLU A 19 2.11 4.57 -0.60
CA GLU A 19 2.89 4.68 0.62
C GLU A 19 4.04 3.68 0.54
N LYS A 20 5.19 4.00 1.13
CA LYS A 20 6.33 3.10 1.18
C LYS A 20 6.98 3.12 2.56
N ILE A 21 7.71 2.05 2.87
CA ILE A 21 8.55 1.96 4.07
C ILE A 21 9.62 0.88 3.88
N THR A 22 10.82 1.11 4.41
CA THR A 22 11.85 0.08 4.51
C THR A 22 11.46 -0.93 5.59
N ALA A 23 11.52 -2.22 5.25
CA ALA A 23 11.06 -3.29 6.12
C ALA A 23 12.10 -3.64 7.18
N HIS A 24 11.74 -3.49 8.45
CA HIS A 24 12.58 -3.87 9.59
C HIS A 24 11.90 -4.86 10.53
N SER A 25 10.58 -4.80 10.70
CA SER A 25 9.82 -5.82 11.43
C SER A 25 8.38 -5.91 10.93
N MET A 26 7.71 -7.04 11.19
CA MET A 26 6.30 -7.19 10.80
C MET A 26 5.41 -6.19 11.54
N GLU A 27 5.71 -5.91 12.81
CA GLU A 27 4.99 -4.98 13.67
C GLU A 27 5.08 -3.56 13.13
N GLN A 28 6.28 -3.12 12.71
CA GLN A 28 6.50 -1.83 12.06
C GLN A 28 5.69 -1.73 10.75
N LEU A 29 5.67 -2.79 9.94
CA LEU A 29 4.87 -2.83 8.72
C LEU A 29 3.35 -2.79 9.02
N LYS A 30 2.88 -3.48 10.06
CA LYS A 30 1.48 -3.46 10.50
C LYS A 30 1.06 -2.09 11.03
N VAL A 31 1.96 -1.36 11.70
CA VAL A 31 1.70 0.04 12.09
C VAL A 31 1.53 0.92 10.85
N LYS A 32 2.36 0.75 9.81
CA LYS A 32 2.31 1.55 8.59
C LYS A 32 1.12 1.20 7.69
N PHE A 33 0.83 -0.09 7.49
CA PHE A 33 -0.11 -0.57 6.48
C PHE A 33 -1.43 -1.13 7.05
N GLY A 34 -1.55 -1.26 8.36
CA GLY A 34 -2.71 -1.85 9.03
C GLY A 34 -2.43 -3.26 9.57
N SER A 35 -3.14 -3.64 10.63
CA SER A 35 -2.94 -4.92 11.34
C SER A 35 -3.17 -6.15 10.46
N ASP A 36 -3.99 -6.03 9.41
CA ASP A 36 -4.28 -7.09 8.44
C ASP A 36 -3.17 -7.29 7.40
N PHE A 37 -2.19 -6.38 7.34
CA PHE A 37 -1.04 -6.47 6.45
C PHE A 37 -0.29 -7.79 6.59
N GLU A 38 -0.30 -8.42 7.77
CA GLU A 38 0.40 -9.69 8.02
C GLU A 38 0.09 -10.79 7.00
N LYS A 39 -1.17 -10.89 6.53
CA LYS A 39 -1.55 -11.87 5.49
C LYS A 39 -0.87 -11.58 4.15
N THR A 40 -0.84 -10.30 3.78
CA THR A 40 -0.15 -9.81 2.57
C THR A 40 1.35 -9.95 2.72
N GLY A 41 1.92 -9.58 3.87
CA GLY A 41 3.33 -9.69 4.20
C GLY A 41 3.83 -11.14 4.13
N ASN A 42 3.05 -12.11 4.61
CA ASN A 42 3.34 -13.53 4.46
C ASN A 42 3.39 -13.95 2.99
N SER A 43 2.49 -13.42 2.17
CA SER A 43 2.50 -13.68 0.72
C SER A 43 3.70 -13.03 0.02
N LEU A 44 4.20 -11.89 0.52
CA LEU A 44 5.40 -11.21 0.03
C LEU A 44 6.70 -11.89 0.45
N ASP A 45 6.67 -12.77 1.47
CA ASP A 45 7.83 -13.54 1.94
C ASP A 45 9.01 -12.61 2.30
N ILE A 46 8.79 -11.76 3.31
CA ILE A 46 9.76 -10.74 3.74
C ILE A 46 10.79 -11.39 4.66
N ASP A 47 12.04 -11.42 4.23
CA ASP A 47 13.15 -12.00 4.99
C ASP A 47 13.79 -10.96 5.94
N PHE A 48 13.20 -10.81 7.13
CA PHE A 48 13.71 -9.90 8.15
C PHE A 48 15.09 -10.31 8.67
N ASN A 49 15.44 -11.60 8.65
CA ASN A 49 16.74 -12.05 9.10
C ASN A 49 17.86 -11.51 8.21
N SER A 50 17.71 -11.59 6.89
CA SER A 50 18.66 -11.00 5.95
C SER A 50 18.68 -9.46 6.00
N VAL A 51 17.60 -8.80 6.42
CA VAL A 51 17.64 -7.36 6.70
C VAL A 51 18.53 -7.08 7.91
N HIS A 52 18.30 -7.79 9.01
CA HIS A 52 19.03 -7.56 10.27
C HIS A 52 20.51 -7.97 10.21
N SER A 53 20.86 -9.01 9.44
CA SER A 53 22.26 -9.36 9.16
C SER A 53 22.93 -8.39 8.18
N GLY A 54 22.16 -7.48 7.59
CA GLY A 54 22.62 -6.53 6.61
C GLY A 54 22.86 -7.13 5.23
N GLU A 55 22.43 -8.35 4.96
CA GLU A 55 22.56 -9.06 3.68
C GLU A 55 21.59 -8.54 2.60
N LYS A 56 20.44 -8.00 2.98
CA LYS A 56 19.44 -7.46 2.06
C LYS A 56 18.89 -6.12 2.55
N GLN A 57 18.54 -5.27 1.60
CA GLN A 57 17.69 -4.11 1.83
C GLN A 57 16.33 -4.37 1.17
N ILE A 58 15.26 -4.24 1.95
CA ILE A 58 13.89 -4.55 1.51
C ILE A 58 13.01 -3.33 1.73
N GLN A 59 12.30 -2.89 0.69
CA GLN A 59 11.28 -1.85 0.77
C GLN A 59 9.92 -2.40 0.35
N ILE A 60 8.89 -2.06 1.12
CA ILE A 60 7.51 -2.36 0.80
C ILE A 60 6.82 -1.09 0.29
N VAL A 61 6.10 -1.22 -0.81
CA VAL A 61 5.30 -0.14 -1.41
C VAL A 61 3.85 -0.60 -1.53
N ASN A 62 2.91 0.23 -1.13
CA ASN A 62 1.47 -0.02 -1.25
C ASN A 62 0.86 0.99 -2.21
N PHE A 63 0.51 0.56 -3.42
CA PHE A 63 -0.22 1.35 -4.39
C PHE A 63 -1.73 1.14 -4.23
N LYS A 64 -2.48 2.23 -4.15
CA LYS A 64 -3.95 2.26 -4.21
C LYS A 64 -4.37 2.99 -5.48
N GLN A 65 -4.97 2.24 -6.41
CA GLN A 65 -5.52 2.73 -7.65
C GLN A 65 -7.01 2.92 -7.47
N ILE A 66 -7.43 4.12 -7.04
CA ILE A 66 -8.83 4.40 -6.70
C ILE A 66 -9.57 4.81 -7.98
N TYR A 67 -10.56 4.02 -8.38
CA TYR A 67 -11.40 4.29 -9.55
C TYR A 67 -12.53 5.25 -9.22
N TYR A 68 -13.22 4.98 -8.11
CA TYR A 68 -14.29 5.82 -7.60
C TYR A 68 -14.47 5.62 -6.10
N THR A 69 -15.28 6.48 -5.50
CA THR A 69 -15.61 6.44 -4.10
C THR A 69 -17.11 6.53 -3.96
N VAL A 70 -17.68 5.67 -3.13
CA VAL A 70 -19.09 5.73 -2.72
C VAL A 70 -19.11 6.28 -1.31
N SER A 71 -19.83 7.39 -1.13
CA SER A 71 -19.93 8.07 0.17
C SER A 71 -21.37 8.10 0.63
N VAL A 72 -21.54 8.08 1.95
CA VAL A 72 -22.82 8.26 2.62
C VAL A 72 -22.92 9.72 3.02
N ASP A 73 -24.05 10.36 2.74
CA ASP A 73 -24.30 11.72 3.24
C ASP A 73 -24.24 11.73 4.77
N ALA A 74 -23.72 12.83 5.33
CA ALA A 74 -23.59 12.95 6.78
C ALA A 74 -24.94 12.72 7.48
N VAL A 75 -24.94 11.81 8.44
CA VAL A 75 -26.14 11.46 9.21
C VAL A 75 -26.56 12.69 10.02
N LYS A 76 -27.78 13.18 9.79
CA LYS A 76 -28.29 14.40 10.43
C LYS A 76 -28.56 14.17 11.92
N ASN A 77 -29.24 13.07 12.26
CA ASN A 77 -29.46 12.67 13.64
C ASN A 77 -28.99 11.22 13.83
N PRO A 78 -28.25 10.90 14.90
CA PRO A 78 -27.78 9.53 15.17
C PRO A 78 -28.88 8.46 15.18
N GLY A 79 -30.13 8.83 15.52
CA GLY A 79 -31.27 7.92 15.50
C GLY A 79 -31.69 7.47 14.11
N ASP A 80 -31.42 8.27 13.07
CA ASP A 80 -31.92 8.07 11.70
C ASP A 80 -31.35 6.81 11.02
N VAL A 81 -30.26 6.23 11.57
CA VAL A 81 -29.66 4.99 11.05
C VAL A 81 -30.29 3.73 11.63
N PHE A 82 -31.20 3.86 12.61
CA PHE A 82 -31.87 2.76 13.27
C PHE A 82 -33.34 2.70 12.90
N GLN A 83 -33.94 1.53 13.03
CA GLN A 83 -35.40 1.41 12.99
C GLN A 83 -36.01 1.98 14.27
N ASP A 84 -37.23 2.51 14.17
CA ASP A 84 -37.96 3.13 15.29
C ASP A 84 -38.13 2.22 16.52
N THR A 85 -38.04 0.91 16.33
CA THR A 85 -38.16 -0.08 17.41
C THR A 85 -36.87 -0.27 18.22
N VAL A 86 -35.74 0.27 17.76
CA VAL A 86 -34.44 0.11 18.44
C VAL A 86 -34.35 1.09 19.61
N THR A 87 -34.13 0.55 20.80
CA THR A 87 -33.97 1.34 22.01
C THR A 87 -32.49 1.55 22.38
N VAL A 88 -32.22 2.55 23.21
CA VAL A 88 -30.88 2.77 23.78
C VAL A 88 -30.41 1.56 24.60
N GLU A 89 -31.33 0.84 25.23
CA GLU A 89 -31.00 -0.36 26.01
C GLU A 89 -30.55 -1.51 25.09
N ASP A 90 -31.15 -1.67 23.91
CA ASP A 90 -30.69 -2.65 22.91
C ASP A 90 -29.25 -2.37 22.46
N LEU A 91 -28.89 -1.10 22.30
CA LEU A 91 -27.53 -0.69 21.96
C LEU A 91 -26.54 -0.99 23.10
N LYS A 92 -26.93 -0.70 24.35
CA LYS A 92 -26.11 -1.02 25.54
C LYS A 92 -25.89 -2.52 25.71
N GLN A 93 -26.93 -3.33 25.49
CA GLN A 93 -26.84 -4.80 25.54
C GLN A 93 -25.89 -5.34 24.46
N ARG A 94 -25.77 -4.64 23.32
CA ARG A 94 -24.77 -4.93 22.28
C ARG A 94 -23.38 -4.39 22.59
N GLY A 95 -23.18 -3.80 23.77
CA GLY A 95 -21.89 -3.31 24.25
C GLY A 95 -21.53 -1.89 23.83
N ILE A 96 -22.46 -1.15 23.23
CA ILE A 96 -22.24 0.26 22.89
C ILE A 96 -22.18 1.08 24.19
N SER A 97 -21.10 1.83 24.35
CA SER A 97 -20.85 2.67 25.52
C SER A 97 -19.99 3.89 25.13
N ALA A 98 -19.67 4.75 26.10
CA ALA A 98 -18.76 5.88 25.86
C ALA A 98 -17.34 5.40 25.47
N GLU A 99 -16.92 4.25 25.99
CA GLU A 99 -15.62 3.62 25.71
C GLU A 99 -15.64 2.82 24.39
N ARG A 100 -16.83 2.46 23.90
CA ARG A 100 -17.04 1.77 22.61
C ARG A 100 -18.11 2.51 21.80
N PRO A 101 -17.79 3.74 21.32
CA PRO A 101 -18.74 4.55 20.59
C PRO A 101 -19.06 3.95 19.21
N LEU A 102 -20.24 4.28 18.69
CA LEU A 102 -20.66 3.85 17.36
C LEU A 102 -19.97 4.67 16.28
N VAL A 103 -19.57 3.96 15.22
CA VAL A 103 -19.12 4.54 13.96
C VAL A 103 -19.96 3.99 12.82
N TYR A 104 -20.03 4.73 11.72
CA TYR A 104 -20.57 4.25 10.45
C TYR A 104 -19.51 4.39 9.35
N ILE A 105 -19.64 3.60 8.29
CA ILE A 105 -18.80 3.72 7.11
C ILE A 105 -19.28 4.91 6.30
N SER A 106 -18.55 6.02 6.38
CA SER A 106 -18.90 7.27 5.68
C SER A 106 -18.45 7.27 4.22
N SER A 107 -17.45 6.44 3.88
CA SER A 107 -16.91 6.38 2.53
C SER A 107 -16.21 5.07 2.25
N VAL A 108 -16.36 4.52 1.05
CA VAL A 108 -15.65 3.33 0.55
C VAL A 108 -15.01 3.65 -0.79
N ALA A 109 -13.69 3.46 -0.89
CA ALA A 109 -12.95 3.57 -2.14
C ALA A 109 -12.91 2.22 -2.85
N TYR A 110 -13.27 2.22 -4.13
CA TYR A 110 -13.25 1.06 -5.00
C TYR A 110 -12.14 1.19 -6.02
N GLY A 111 -11.45 0.09 -6.29
CA GLY A 111 -10.33 0.08 -7.20
C GLY A 111 -9.50 -1.19 -7.12
N ARG A 112 -8.19 -0.99 -7.24
CA ARG A 112 -7.16 -2.04 -7.17
C ARG A 112 -6.07 -1.61 -6.19
N GLN A 113 -5.55 -2.57 -5.44
CA GLN A 113 -4.47 -2.32 -4.49
C GLN A 113 -3.31 -3.28 -4.76
N VAL A 114 -2.09 -2.78 -4.81
CA VAL A 114 -0.90 -3.58 -5.12
C VAL A 114 0.16 -3.33 -4.06
N TYR A 115 0.56 -4.38 -3.36
CA TYR A 115 1.74 -4.34 -2.51
C TYR A 115 2.95 -4.87 -3.27
N LEU A 116 4.02 -4.09 -3.34
CA LEU A 116 5.31 -4.49 -3.92
C LEU A 116 6.33 -4.68 -2.81
N LYS A 117 7.12 -5.74 -2.90
CA LYS A 117 8.39 -5.93 -2.21
C LYS A 117 9.50 -5.69 -3.23
N LEU A 118 10.34 -4.70 -2.98
CA LEU A 118 11.58 -4.43 -3.69
C LEU A 118 12.73 -4.91 -2.81
N GLU A 119 13.52 -5.86 -3.29
CA GLU A 119 14.57 -6.52 -2.52
C GLU A 119 15.90 -6.50 -3.28
N THR A 120 16.97 -6.02 -2.64
CA THR A 120 18.31 -5.99 -3.24
C THR A 120 19.38 -6.41 -2.24
N THR A 121 20.49 -6.95 -2.75
CA THR A 121 21.70 -7.24 -1.96
C THR A 121 22.63 -6.02 -1.86
N SER A 122 22.35 -4.92 -2.59
CA SER A 122 23.13 -3.69 -2.51
C SER A 122 23.28 -3.18 -1.08
N LYS A 123 24.46 -2.65 -0.77
CA LYS A 123 24.83 -2.03 0.52
C LYS A 123 24.97 -0.51 0.41
N SER A 124 24.52 0.05 -0.71
CA SER A 124 24.50 1.49 -0.94
C SER A 124 23.44 2.14 -0.07
N ASP A 125 23.70 3.37 0.36
CA ASP A 125 22.74 4.27 1.00
C ASP A 125 21.78 4.91 -0.02
N GLU A 126 22.05 4.79 -1.32
CA GLU A 126 21.19 5.27 -2.42
C GLU A 126 20.02 4.34 -2.76
N VAL A 127 19.87 3.19 -2.08
CA VAL A 127 18.83 2.19 -2.41
C VAL A 127 17.42 2.78 -2.32
N GLU A 128 17.11 3.52 -1.25
CA GLU A 128 15.78 4.11 -1.10
C GLU A 128 15.49 5.17 -2.18
N ALA A 129 16.50 5.93 -2.60
CA ALA A 129 16.39 6.93 -3.65
C ALA A 129 16.20 6.27 -5.03
N ALA A 130 16.95 5.21 -5.32
CA ALA A 130 16.79 4.43 -6.55
C ALA A 130 15.39 3.80 -6.65
N PHE A 131 14.86 3.25 -5.55
CA PHE A 131 13.50 2.73 -5.51
C PHE A 131 12.45 3.82 -5.68
N GLU A 132 12.64 5.00 -5.08
CA GLU A 132 11.76 6.14 -5.30
C GLU A 132 11.72 6.58 -6.77
N ALA A 133 12.89 6.60 -7.43
CA ALA A 133 12.99 6.93 -8.85
C ALA A 133 12.22 5.92 -9.71
N LEU A 134 12.33 4.63 -9.41
CA LEU A 134 11.55 3.55 -10.06
C LEU A 134 10.04 3.77 -9.89
N ILE A 135 9.57 4.00 -8.66
CA ILE A 135 8.15 4.20 -8.33
C ILE A 135 7.57 5.42 -9.05
N LYS A 136 8.36 6.48 -9.21
CA LYS A 136 7.98 7.70 -9.92
C LYS A 136 8.09 7.60 -11.44
N GLY A 137 8.57 6.47 -11.98
CA GLY A 137 8.77 6.29 -13.42
C GLY A 137 9.91 7.15 -13.99
N VAL A 138 10.87 7.54 -13.16
CA VAL A 138 12.03 8.34 -13.62
C VAL A 138 12.96 7.44 -14.43
N LYS A 139 13.28 7.85 -15.65
CA LYS A 139 14.25 7.14 -16.50
C LYS A 139 15.66 7.31 -15.91
N VAL A 140 16.17 6.25 -15.31
CA VAL A 140 17.53 6.20 -14.75
C VAL A 140 18.54 5.98 -15.87
N ALA A 141 19.56 6.83 -15.94
CA ALA A 141 20.58 6.74 -16.98
C ALA A 141 21.41 5.44 -16.84
N PRO A 142 21.82 4.83 -17.96
CA PRO A 142 22.76 3.70 -17.95
C PRO A 142 24.06 4.06 -17.23
N GLN A 143 24.75 3.06 -16.67
CA GLN A 143 26.05 3.21 -15.99
C GLN A 143 26.04 4.11 -14.73
N THR A 144 24.87 4.36 -14.15
CA THR A 144 24.74 5.02 -12.84
C THR A 144 24.66 3.99 -11.72
N GLU A 145 24.98 4.41 -10.49
CA GLU A 145 24.80 3.58 -9.30
C GLU A 145 23.34 3.12 -9.13
N TRP A 146 22.38 4.03 -9.35
CA TRP A 146 20.95 3.70 -9.29
C TRP A 146 20.58 2.60 -10.28
N LYS A 147 21.13 2.62 -11.50
CA LYS A 147 20.89 1.55 -12.49
C LYS A 147 21.43 0.20 -11.99
N GLN A 148 22.63 0.19 -11.40
CA GLN A 148 23.21 -1.02 -10.81
C GLN A 148 22.37 -1.56 -9.64
N ILE A 149 21.83 -0.68 -8.80
CA ILE A 149 20.93 -1.07 -7.71
C ILE A 149 19.67 -1.73 -8.29
N LEU A 150 19.01 -1.05 -9.25
CA LEU A 150 17.76 -1.52 -9.86
C LEU A 150 17.94 -2.83 -10.62
N ASP A 151 19.06 -3.02 -11.32
CA ASP A 151 19.37 -4.27 -12.02
C ASP A 151 19.55 -5.46 -11.06
N ASN A 152 20.05 -5.19 -9.86
CA ASN A 152 20.22 -6.16 -8.78
C ASN A 152 19.02 -6.18 -7.82
N THR A 153 17.85 -5.74 -8.26
CA THR A 153 16.62 -5.73 -7.47
C THR A 153 15.65 -6.78 -7.96
N GLU A 154 15.10 -7.54 -7.02
CA GLU A 154 13.98 -8.46 -7.22
C GLU A 154 12.68 -7.80 -6.79
N VAL A 155 11.62 -8.09 -7.54
CA VAL A 155 10.29 -7.55 -7.29
C VAL A 155 9.34 -8.70 -7.04
N LYS A 156 8.57 -8.60 -5.96
CA LYS A 156 7.43 -9.49 -5.70
C LYS A 156 6.21 -8.65 -5.40
N ALA A 157 5.08 -8.95 -6.04
CA ALA A 157 3.86 -8.18 -5.89
C ALA A 157 2.69 -9.06 -5.44
N VAL A 158 1.86 -8.52 -4.55
CA VAL A 158 0.55 -9.06 -4.18
C VAL A 158 -0.51 -8.06 -4.63
N ILE A 159 -1.41 -8.51 -5.49
CA ILE A 159 -2.45 -7.70 -6.10
C ILE A 159 -3.79 -8.09 -5.49
N LEU A 160 -4.44 -7.10 -4.90
CA LEU A 160 -5.75 -7.20 -4.26
C LEU A 160 -6.77 -6.44 -5.11
N GLY A 161 -7.80 -7.16 -5.56
CA GLY A 161 -8.82 -6.63 -6.47
C GLY A 161 -8.36 -6.53 -7.93
N GLY A 162 -9.35 -6.39 -8.82
CA GLY A 162 -9.15 -6.36 -10.28
C GLY A 162 -9.96 -7.41 -11.02
N ASP A 163 -10.07 -8.63 -10.47
CA ASP A 163 -10.88 -9.73 -11.01
C ASP A 163 -11.90 -10.19 -9.94
N PRO A 164 -13.21 -10.18 -10.22
CA PRO A 164 -14.25 -10.64 -9.30
C PRO A 164 -14.16 -12.14 -8.93
N SER A 165 -13.44 -12.93 -9.72
CA SER A 165 -13.39 -14.40 -9.64
C SER A 165 -12.14 -14.97 -8.99
N SER A 166 -11.08 -14.16 -8.83
CA SER A 166 -9.80 -14.60 -8.25
C SER A 166 -9.50 -13.89 -6.94
N GLY A 167 -8.95 -14.61 -5.96
CA GLY A 167 -8.37 -14.04 -4.75
C GLY A 167 -7.11 -13.18 -5.04
N ALA A 168 -6.25 -13.01 -4.04
CA ALA A 168 -5.01 -12.27 -4.22
C ALA A 168 -4.11 -12.95 -5.27
N ARG A 169 -3.62 -12.19 -6.26
CA ARG A 169 -2.65 -12.65 -7.25
C ARG A 169 -1.24 -12.30 -6.80
N VAL A 170 -0.33 -13.28 -6.83
CA VAL A 170 1.09 -13.08 -6.52
C VAL A 170 1.92 -13.19 -7.80
N VAL A 171 2.81 -12.24 -8.05
CA VAL A 171 3.75 -12.26 -9.17
C VAL A 171 5.16 -11.91 -8.70
N THR A 172 6.17 -12.47 -9.37
CA THR A 172 7.59 -12.24 -9.08
C THR A 172 8.30 -11.91 -10.38
N GLY A 173 9.26 -10.99 -10.33
CA GLY A 173 10.04 -10.57 -11.49
C GLY A 173 11.12 -9.55 -11.15
N LYS A 174 11.44 -8.72 -12.13
CA LYS A 174 12.45 -7.63 -12.04
C LYS A 174 11.77 -6.27 -12.13
N VAL A 175 12.55 -5.21 -11.92
CA VAL A 175 12.06 -3.82 -11.86
C VAL A 175 11.23 -3.39 -13.08
N ASP A 176 11.50 -3.95 -14.27
CA ASP A 176 10.75 -3.64 -15.49
C ASP A 176 9.26 -3.98 -15.39
N MET A 177 8.87 -4.95 -14.55
CA MET A 177 7.46 -5.32 -14.38
C MET A 177 6.65 -4.26 -13.61
N VAL A 178 7.31 -3.34 -12.90
CA VAL A 178 6.64 -2.38 -12.02
C VAL A 178 5.77 -1.41 -12.82
N GLU A 179 6.27 -0.97 -13.98
CA GLU A 179 5.50 -0.09 -14.87
C GLU A 179 4.25 -0.82 -15.38
N ASP A 180 4.39 -2.05 -15.87
CA ASP A 180 3.26 -2.86 -16.36
C ASP A 180 2.20 -3.09 -15.26
N LEU A 181 2.64 -3.41 -14.05
CA LEU A 181 1.75 -3.58 -12.90
C LEU A 181 0.95 -2.32 -12.59
N ILE A 182 1.58 -1.16 -12.66
CA ILE A 182 0.93 0.14 -12.45
C ILE A 182 -0.02 0.45 -13.62
N GLN A 183 0.38 0.20 -14.86
CA GLN A 183 -0.42 0.48 -16.05
C GLN A 183 -1.67 -0.43 -16.14
N GLU A 184 -1.58 -1.70 -15.75
CA GLU A 184 -2.70 -2.67 -15.77
C GLU A 184 -3.94 -2.15 -15.03
N GLY A 185 -3.75 -1.48 -13.89
CA GLY A 185 -4.84 -0.92 -13.07
C GLY A 185 -5.03 0.59 -13.23
N SER A 186 -4.51 1.19 -14.30
CA SER A 186 -4.54 2.65 -14.46
C SER A 186 -5.91 3.21 -14.81
N ARG A 187 -6.87 2.37 -15.21
CA ARG A 187 -8.16 2.80 -15.78
C ARG A 187 -9.32 1.99 -15.23
N PHE A 188 -10.40 2.68 -14.94
CA PHE A 188 -11.69 2.07 -14.63
C PHE A 188 -12.37 1.60 -15.91
N THR A 189 -12.71 0.31 -15.99
CA THR A 189 -13.37 -0.31 -17.15
C THR A 189 -14.48 -1.23 -16.69
N ALA A 190 -15.37 -1.63 -17.60
CA ALA A 190 -16.45 -2.55 -17.27
C ALA A 190 -15.93 -3.94 -16.84
N ASP A 191 -14.80 -4.37 -17.42
CA ASP A 191 -14.14 -5.64 -17.10
C ASP A 191 -13.36 -5.57 -15.78
N HIS A 192 -12.96 -4.35 -15.37
CA HIS A 192 -12.30 -4.07 -14.10
C HIS A 192 -13.12 -3.07 -13.27
N PRO A 193 -14.27 -3.49 -12.71
CA PRO A 193 -15.16 -2.59 -11.99
C PRO A 193 -14.57 -2.05 -10.68
N GLY A 194 -13.44 -2.61 -10.22
CA GLY A 194 -12.83 -2.29 -8.94
C GLY A 194 -13.53 -2.99 -7.77
N LEU A 195 -12.76 -3.41 -6.78
CA LEU A 195 -13.26 -3.96 -5.51
C LEU A 195 -13.06 -2.94 -4.39
N PRO A 196 -13.78 -3.05 -3.25
CA PRO A 196 -13.46 -2.24 -2.08
C PRO A 196 -12.01 -2.44 -1.66
N ILE A 197 -11.23 -1.37 -1.61
CA ILE A 197 -9.80 -1.39 -1.21
C ILE A 197 -9.51 -0.59 0.06
N SER A 198 -10.40 0.33 0.43
CA SER A 198 -10.32 1.04 1.71
C SER A 198 -11.65 1.67 2.07
N TYR A 199 -11.86 1.92 3.36
CA TYR A 199 -13.03 2.62 3.86
C TYR A 199 -12.63 3.65 4.92
N THR A 200 -13.46 4.67 5.07
CA THR A 200 -13.37 5.66 6.14
C THR A 200 -14.58 5.48 7.05
N THR A 201 -14.34 5.58 8.36
CA THR A 201 -15.42 5.57 9.35
C THR A 201 -15.53 6.93 10.01
N SER A 202 -16.75 7.30 10.38
CA SER A 202 -17.04 8.51 11.14
C SER A 202 -17.82 8.14 12.39
N PHE A 203 -17.56 8.82 13.51
CA PHE A 203 -18.36 8.68 14.71
C PHE A 203 -19.80 9.09 14.43
N LEU A 204 -20.75 8.23 14.79
CA LEU A 204 -22.18 8.48 14.52
C LEU A 204 -22.69 9.71 15.27
N ARG A 205 -22.09 10.03 16.43
CA ARG A 205 -22.50 11.14 17.30
C ARG A 205 -22.36 12.51 16.64
N ASP A 206 -21.26 12.74 15.93
CA ASP A 206 -20.84 14.07 15.48
C ASP A 206 -20.28 14.10 14.05
N ASN A 207 -20.33 12.97 13.33
CA ASN A 207 -19.80 12.79 11.98
C ASN A 207 -18.28 13.03 11.84
N VAL A 208 -17.54 13.16 12.95
CA VAL A 208 -16.08 13.33 12.92
C VAL A 208 -15.44 12.04 12.43
N VAL A 209 -14.49 12.14 11.50
CA VAL A 209 -13.74 10.99 10.99
C VAL A 209 -12.98 10.31 12.13
N ALA A 210 -13.19 9.01 12.28
CA ALA A 210 -12.46 8.19 13.23
C ALA A 210 -11.07 7.85 12.67
N THR A 211 -10.03 8.12 13.44
CA THR A 211 -8.64 7.86 13.08
C THR A 211 -8.06 6.79 13.99
N PHE A 212 -7.31 5.86 13.40
CA PHE A 212 -6.57 4.85 14.15
C PHE A 212 -5.14 5.34 14.39
N GLN A 213 -4.70 5.30 15.65
CA GLN A 213 -3.32 5.58 16.01
C GLN A 213 -2.66 4.28 16.45
N ASN A 214 -1.69 3.82 15.67
CA ASN A 214 -0.90 2.63 15.96
C ASN A 214 0.54 3.05 16.27
N SER A 215 1.16 2.39 17.24
CA SER A 215 2.55 2.65 17.64
C SER A 215 3.25 1.34 17.98
N THR A 216 4.55 1.26 17.66
CA THR A 216 5.41 0.14 18.01
C THR A 216 6.86 0.61 18.06
N ASP A 217 7.69 -0.11 18.81
CA ASP A 217 9.14 0.04 18.79
C ASP A 217 9.74 -1.04 17.88
N TYR A 218 10.78 -0.69 17.14
CA TYR A 218 11.51 -1.63 16.28
C TYR A 218 12.97 -1.22 16.16
N VAL A 219 13.82 -2.16 15.74
CA VAL A 219 15.24 -1.92 15.50
C VAL A 219 15.45 -1.63 14.02
N GLU A 220 15.83 -0.40 13.70
CA GLU A 220 16.24 -0.01 12.34
C GLU A 220 17.66 -0.54 12.07
N THR A 221 17.84 -1.24 10.96
CA THR A 221 19.16 -1.70 10.48
C THR A 221 19.55 -0.89 9.25
N LYS A 222 20.68 -0.17 9.35
CA LYS A 222 21.30 0.55 8.23
C LYS A 222 22.63 -0.11 7.88
N VAL A 223 22.93 -0.20 6.58
CA VAL A 223 24.18 -0.78 6.11
C VAL A 223 24.83 0.14 5.09
N THR A 224 26.13 0.29 5.22
CA THR A 224 26.99 1.02 4.28
C THR A 224 28.24 0.19 4.04
N ALA A 225 28.64 0.02 2.78
CA ALA A 225 29.88 -0.67 2.43
C ALA A 225 30.80 0.23 1.63
N TYR A 226 32.09 0.19 1.96
CA TYR A 226 33.14 0.91 1.23
C TYR A 226 34.02 -0.09 0.48
N ARG A 227 34.42 0.26 -0.75
CA ARG A 227 35.39 -0.53 -1.52
C ARG A 227 36.79 -0.03 -1.22
N ASN A 228 37.74 -0.97 -1.15
CA ASN A 228 39.16 -0.62 -1.09
C ASN A 228 39.56 0.14 -2.36
N GLY A 229 40.53 1.05 -2.24
CA GLY A 229 41.11 1.78 -3.36
C GLY A 229 42.62 1.57 -3.38
N ASP A 230 43.17 1.47 -4.59
CA ASP A 230 44.61 1.35 -4.81
C ASP A 230 45.16 2.68 -5.34
N LEU A 231 46.28 3.14 -4.78
CA LEU A 231 47.05 4.28 -5.31
C LEU A 231 48.38 3.76 -5.84
N LEU A 232 48.49 3.63 -7.16
CA LEU A 232 49.75 3.31 -7.82
C LEU A 232 50.45 4.62 -8.21
N LEU A 233 51.66 4.85 -7.68
CA LEU A 233 52.50 5.97 -8.06
C LEU A 233 53.66 5.46 -8.91
N ASP A 234 53.77 6.00 -10.13
CA ASP A 234 54.85 5.69 -11.07
C ASP A 234 55.66 6.98 -11.34
N HIS A 235 56.98 6.94 -11.12
CA HIS A 235 57.89 8.03 -11.41
C HIS A 235 59.04 7.48 -12.26
N SER A 236 58.93 7.72 -13.57
CA SER A 236 59.91 7.37 -14.60
C SER A 236 60.91 8.48 -14.88
#